data_AF-A0A0F7HJ60-F1
#
_entry.id   AF-A0A0F7HJ60-F1
#
_cell.length_a   1.000
_cell.length_b   1.000
_cell.length_c   1.000
_cell.angle_alpha   90.00
_cell.angle_beta   90.00
_cell.angle_gamma   90.00
#
_symmetry.space_group_name_H-M   'P 1'
#
loop_
_entity.id
_entity.type
_entity.pdbx_description
1 polymer ?
#
loop_
_entity_poly.entity_id
_entity_poly.type
_entity_poly.pdbx_seq_one_letter_code
_entity_poly.pdbx_strand_id
1 'polypeptide(L)'
;MKKLKQQSEVYISILLGIFFVVLGIFVLFNTGHIRGEAPDVDDSQIETVFDLITAFFLEGTTVLSILIGEFPIIAGILIVLFGVLMLKISQMIRRTTEFDTGLSFFFIGLSFFLFIITTVLMHQVYGWFALLYLLAFIVHMLYNIFNEYLDPAHRKEHYMIILFVYGIAYFFTQNAVYSNIETATTPTDVLAINTFFTIIWVLSLLALGVGVFLSKSKNLLKKPRKEENAALSRKSKHQKLDPNQYFGFSGRLYDFRNRLLEKTKRFLEVEFPSWLKANYVELLLGTIVLFFILIEFNNRHGVFTEGYFRISQMKYIYEWVNLFLALALAVAYLFFTFFNMTQNKFYHRQMIIITLLWLKLTTSLFITLFKDVELSLFILPFNILLVLVSTPLLLISIFKEFEGGKNNEKNKAA
;
A
#
# COMPACT_ATOMS: atom_id res chain seq x y z
N MET A 1 -10.04 10.29 -19.44
CA MET A 1 -8.81 10.19 -18.61
C MET A 1 -7.95 11.47 -18.53
N LYS A 2 -7.81 12.31 -19.58
CA LYS A 2 -7.04 13.58 -19.48
C LYS A 2 -7.59 14.57 -18.43
N LYS A 3 -8.92 14.77 -18.35
CA LYS A 3 -9.56 15.67 -17.36
C LYS A 3 -9.34 15.25 -15.91
N LEU A 4 -9.41 13.95 -15.59
CA LEU A 4 -9.15 13.41 -14.24
C LEU A 4 -7.70 13.66 -13.76
N LYS A 5 -6.74 13.65 -14.69
CA LYS A 5 -5.32 13.89 -14.38
C LYS A 5 -4.99 15.37 -14.25
N GLN A 6 -5.85 16.26 -14.75
CA GLN A 6 -5.62 17.70 -14.82
C GLN A 6 -6.20 18.45 -13.60
N GLN A 7 -6.95 17.76 -12.74
CA GLN A 7 -7.54 18.29 -11.51
C GLN A 7 -7.51 17.26 -10.36
N SER A 8 -6.56 16.33 -10.40
CA SER A 8 -6.47 15.24 -9.41
C SER A 8 -6.34 15.77 -7.97
N GLU A 9 -5.64 16.87 -7.79
CA GLU A 9 -5.46 17.58 -6.54
C GLU A 9 -6.76 18.14 -5.97
N VAL A 10 -7.64 18.66 -6.83
CA VAL A 10 -8.96 19.15 -6.45
C VAL A 10 -9.83 17.99 -5.99
N TYR A 11 -9.88 16.90 -6.76
CA TYR A 11 -10.68 15.71 -6.43
C TYR A 11 -10.20 15.02 -5.16
N ILE A 12 -8.89 14.88 -4.96
CA ILE A 12 -8.33 14.30 -3.73
C ILE A 12 -8.67 15.18 -2.53
N SER A 13 -8.60 16.51 -2.66
CA SER A 13 -8.97 17.42 -1.57
C SER A 13 -10.46 17.34 -1.23
N ILE A 14 -11.33 17.16 -2.24
CA ILE A 14 -12.76 16.90 -2.03
C ILE A 14 -12.96 15.57 -1.30
N LEU A 15 -12.29 14.50 -1.74
CA LEU A 15 -12.39 13.18 -1.14
C LEU A 15 -11.98 13.20 0.33
N LEU A 16 -10.86 13.85 0.67
CA LEU A 16 -10.42 14.05 2.05
C LEU A 16 -11.48 14.82 2.86
N GLY A 17 -12.02 15.92 2.29
CA GLY A 17 -13.06 16.70 2.94
C GLY A 17 -14.34 15.90 3.22
N ILE A 18 -14.84 15.16 2.23
CA ILE A 18 -16.01 14.28 2.38
C ILE A 18 -15.73 13.22 3.44
N PHE A 19 -14.57 12.56 3.40
CA PHE A 19 -14.19 11.55 4.37
C PHE A 19 -14.23 12.09 5.81
N PHE A 20 -13.59 13.23 6.08
CA PHE A 20 -13.60 13.80 7.43
C PHE A 20 -14.99 14.29 7.84
N VAL A 21 -15.81 14.87 6.94
CA VAL A 21 -17.19 15.22 7.28
C VAL A 21 -17.99 13.97 7.67
N VAL A 22 -17.92 12.90 6.88
CA VAL A 22 -18.64 11.65 7.15
C VAL A 22 -18.14 11.01 8.44
N LEU A 23 -16.82 10.95 8.66
CA LEU A 23 -16.23 10.42 9.89
C LEU A 23 -16.67 11.23 11.12
N GLY A 24 -16.67 12.57 11.03
CA GLY A 24 -17.09 13.43 12.13
C GLY A 24 -18.58 13.28 12.44
N ILE A 25 -19.43 13.18 11.41
CA ILE A 25 -20.86 12.87 11.59
C ILE A 25 -21.04 11.49 12.24
N PHE A 26 -20.31 10.48 11.76
CA PHE A 26 -20.34 9.13 12.32
C PHE A 26 -19.98 9.11 13.81
N VAL A 27 -18.95 9.86 14.21
CA VAL A 27 -18.56 10.04 15.62
C VAL A 27 -19.69 10.69 16.44
N LEU A 28 -20.35 11.71 15.91
CA LEU A 28 -21.44 12.42 16.61
C LEU A 28 -22.69 11.54 16.81
N PHE A 29 -22.98 10.62 15.90
CA PHE A 29 -24.09 9.68 16.05
C PHE A 29 -23.77 8.51 16.98
N ASN A 30 -22.50 8.16 17.17
CA ASN A 30 -22.07 7.00 17.95
C ASN A 30 -21.37 7.36 19.28
N THR A 31 -21.72 8.50 19.87
CA THR A 31 -21.04 9.03 21.07
C THR A 31 -21.07 8.08 22.27
N GLY A 32 -22.18 7.36 22.48
CA GLY A 32 -22.32 6.38 23.59
C GLY A 32 -21.38 5.19 23.46
N HIS A 33 -21.26 4.60 22.26
CA HIS A 33 -20.32 3.50 22.00
C HIS A 33 -18.86 3.97 22.13
N ILE A 34 -18.54 5.17 21.63
CA ILE A 34 -17.19 5.75 21.74
C ILE A 34 -16.78 6.02 23.20
N ARG A 35 -17.74 6.25 24.10
CA ARG A 35 -17.48 6.40 25.54
C ARG A 35 -17.39 5.07 26.31
N GLY A 36 -17.65 3.94 25.67
CA GLY A 36 -17.73 2.64 26.33
C GLY A 36 -18.98 2.48 27.20
N GLU A 37 -20.04 3.27 26.94
CA GLU A 37 -21.31 3.24 27.69
C GLU A 37 -22.34 2.25 27.10
N ALA A 38 -22.02 1.63 25.96
CA ALA A 38 -22.89 0.71 25.24
C ALA A 38 -22.41 -0.74 25.40
N PRO A 39 -23.32 -1.73 25.45
CA PRO A 39 -22.95 -3.14 25.57
C PRO A 39 -22.15 -3.61 24.34
N ASP A 40 -21.20 -4.52 24.57
CA ASP A 40 -20.47 -5.21 23.50
C ASP A 40 -21.45 -5.90 22.53
N VAL A 41 -21.06 -5.96 21.26
CA VAL A 41 -21.87 -6.60 20.22
C VAL A 41 -21.94 -8.11 20.49
N ASP A 42 -23.15 -8.62 20.69
CA ASP A 42 -23.37 -10.06 20.79
C ASP A 42 -23.28 -10.68 19.38
N ASP A 43 -22.14 -11.29 19.07
CA ASP A 43 -21.84 -11.97 17.81
C ASP A 43 -22.90 -13.03 17.41
N SER A 44 -23.73 -13.48 18.37
CA SER A 44 -24.79 -14.45 18.15
C SER A 44 -25.98 -13.93 17.33
N GLN A 45 -26.06 -12.62 17.04
CA GLN A 45 -27.20 -11.98 16.35
C GLN A 45 -26.94 -11.58 14.88
N ILE A 46 -25.78 -11.92 14.31
CA ILE A 46 -25.46 -11.52 12.93
C ILE A 46 -26.11 -12.50 11.95
N GLU A 47 -27.34 -12.17 11.52
CA GLU A 47 -28.14 -12.98 10.59
C GLU A 47 -28.13 -12.42 9.16
N THR A 48 -27.85 -11.12 8.98
CA THR A 48 -27.87 -10.46 7.68
C THR A 48 -26.55 -9.75 7.33
N VAL A 49 -26.38 -9.44 6.04
CA VAL A 49 -25.24 -8.63 5.54
C VAL A 49 -25.24 -7.22 6.16
N PHE A 50 -26.42 -6.67 6.47
CA PHE A 50 -26.52 -5.36 7.12
C PHE A 50 -26.06 -5.41 8.57
N ASP A 51 -26.31 -6.52 9.27
CA ASP A 51 -25.80 -6.74 10.64
C ASP A 51 -24.27 -6.84 10.63
N LEU A 52 -23.70 -7.51 9.61
CA LEU A 52 -22.24 -7.57 9.41
C LEU A 52 -21.63 -6.18 9.16
N ILE A 53 -22.25 -5.37 8.30
CA ILE A 53 -21.81 -3.99 8.06
C ILE A 53 -21.91 -3.16 9.35
N THR A 54 -22.98 -3.35 10.12
CA THR A 54 -23.21 -2.64 11.38
C THR A 54 -22.16 -3.04 12.41
N ALA A 55 -21.90 -4.33 12.59
CA ALA A 55 -20.83 -4.86 13.46
C ALA A 55 -19.46 -4.31 13.05
N PHE A 56 -19.16 -4.25 11.75
CA PHE A 56 -17.93 -3.65 11.23
C PHE A 56 -17.79 -2.16 11.62
N PHE A 57 -18.86 -1.37 11.51
CA PHE A 57 -18.83 0.04 11.89
C PHE A 57 -18.77 0.23 13.41
N LEU A 58 -19.46 -0.61 14.18
CA LEU A 58 -19.40 -0.63 15.64
C LEU A 58 -17.97 -0.92 16.13
N GLU A 59 -17.28 -1.87 15.51
CA GLU A 59 -15.87 -2.13 15.84
C GLU A 59 -14.96 -0.94 15.46
N GLY A 60 -15.31 -0.21 14.40
CA GLY A 60 -14.71 1.08 14.10
C GLY A 60 -14.86 2.11 15.25
N THR A 61 -15.93 2.03 16.05
CA THR A 61 -16.12 2.90 17.22
C THR A 61 -15.17 2.54 18.36
N THR A 62 -14.82 1.27 18.55
CA THR A 62 -13.81 0.81 19.52
C THR A 62 -12.45 1.45 19.22
N VAL A 63 -12.04 1.45 17.96
CA VAL A 63 -10.80 2.11 17.52
C VAL A 63 -10.86 3.63 17.72
N LEU A 64 -12.01 4.25 17.45
CA LEU A 64 -12.21 5.68 17.64
C LEU A 64 -12.27 6.09 19.11
N SER A 65 -12.78 5.24 20.00
CA SER A 65 -12.79 5.44 21.46
C SER A 65 -11.39 5.70 21.99
N ILE A 66 -10.41 4.92 21.53
CA ILE A 66 -9.01 5.07 21.92
C ILE A 66 -8.44 6.45 21.52
N LEU A 67 -8.83 6.96 20.36
CA LEU A 67 -8.33 8.24 19.84
C LEU A 67 -9.01 9.45 20.47
N ILE A 68 -10.32 9.34 20.70
CA ILE A 68 -11.19 10.45 21.05
C ILE A 68 -11.37 10.57 22.57
N GLY A 69 -11.39 9.44 23.28
CA GLY A 69 -11.63 9.36 24.71
C GLY A 69 -13.01 9.90 25.10
N GLU A 70 -13.06 10.69 26.18
CA GLU A 70 -14.30 11.13 26.82
C GLU A 70 -15.08 12.23 26.07
N PHE A 71 -14.47 12.84 25.04
CA PHE A 71 -14.99 14.04 24.36
C PHE A 71 -15.41 13.81 22.89
N PRO A 72 -16.26 12.81 22.57
CA PRO A 72 -16.64 12.52 21.18
C PRO A 72 -17.46 13.62 20.52
N ILE A 73 -18.22 14.40 21.28
CA ILE A 73 -18.97 15.53 20.74
C ILE A 73 -18.01 16.60 20.22
N ILE A 74 -17.01 16.99 21.02
CA ILE A 74 -16.04 18.01 20.64
C ILE A 74 -15.19 17.52 19.48
N ALA A 75 -14.69 16.28 19.56
CA ALA A 75 -13.90 15.67 18.50
C ALA A 75 -14.68 15.57 17.18
N GLY A 76 -15.94 15.12 17.23
CA GLY A 76 -16.81 15.03 16.07
C GLY A 76 -17.03 16.39 15.39
N ILE A 77 -17.30 17.45 16.18
CA ILE A 77 -17.44 18.81 15.66
C ILE A 77 -16.13 19.29 15.01
N LEU A 78 -14.98 19.10 15.66
CA LEU A 78 -13.68 19.50 15.12
C LEU A 78 -13.35 18.76 13.81
N ILE A 79 -13.64 17.46 13.74
CA ILE A 79 -13.43 16.63 12.55
C ILE A 79 -14.34 17.11 11.40
N VAL A 80 -15.62 17.43 11.66
CA VAL A 80 -16.51 18.01 10.65
C VAL A 80 -16.00 19.36 10.15
N LEU A 81 -15.60 20.25 11.08
CA LEU A 81 -15.04 21.56 10.73
C LEU A 81 -13.77 21.42 9.88
N PHE A 82 -12.91 20.47 10.21
CA PHE A 82 -11.73 20.14 9.42
C PHE A 82 -12.10 19.62 8.02
N GLY A 83 -13.12 18.76 7.91
CA GLY A 83 -13.64 18.31 6.62
C GLY A 83 -14.18 19.45 5.75
N VAL A 84 -14.94 20.37 6.34
CA VAL A 84 -15.43 21.59 5.65
C VAL A 84 -14.27 22.49 5.23
N LEU A 85 -13.23 22.64 6.07
CA LEU A 85 -12.01 23.36 5.71
C LEU A 85 -11.32 22.72 4.49
N MET A 86 -11.22 21.39 4.44
CA MET A 86 -10.65 20.67 3.28
C MET A 86 -11.46 20.91 1.99
N LEU A 87 -12.79 20.96 2.08
CA LEU A 87 -13.63 21.33 0.94
C LEU A 87 -13.38 22.77 0.46
N LYS A 88 -13.15 23.72 1.39
CA LYS A 88 -12.74 25.09 1.03
C LYS A 88 -11.35 25.14 0.40
N ILE A 89 -10.39 24.37 0.92
CA ILE A 89 -9.04 24.24 0.33
C ILE A 89 -9.14 23.71 -1.12
N SER A 90 -10.01 22.74 -1.38
CA SER A 90 -10.25 22.26 -2.75
C SER A 90 -10.74 23.38 -3.69
N GLN A 91 -11.68 24.21 -3.22
CA GLN A 91 -12.14 25.37 -4.01
C GLN A 91 -11.03 26.39 -4.23
N MET A 92 -10.14 26.59 -3.25
CA MET A 92 -8.98 27.47 -3.37
C MET A 92 -7.99 26.97 -4.42
N ILE A 93 -7.61 25.69 -4.37
CA ILE A 93 -6.72 25.05 -5.37
C ILE A 93 -7.31 25.18 -6.78
N ARG A 94 -8.63 25.07 -6.91
CA ARG A 94 -9.31 25.21 -8.21
C ARG A 94 -9.26 26.64 -8.76
N ARG A 95 -9.18 27.66 -7.90
CA ARG A 95 -9.32 29.08 -8.27
C ARG A 95 -7.99 29.81 -8.40
N THR A 96 -6.97 29.44 -7.61
CA THR A 96 -5.68 30.16 -7.58
C THR A 96 -4.51 29.22 -7.36
N THR A 97 -3.35 29.58 -7.94
CA THR A 97 -2.04 28.92 -7.73
C THR A 97 -1.12 29.69 -6.79
N GLU A 98 -1.61 30.76 -6.19
CA GLU A 98 -0.79 31.66 -5.34
C GLU A 98 -0.31 30.95 -4.06
N PHE A 99 -1.17 30.09 -3.50
CA PHE A 99 -0.92 29.40 -2.24
C PHE A 99 -0.27 28.01 -2.38
N ASP A 100 0.15 27.60 -3.58
CA ASP A 100 0.66 26.25 -3.87
C ASP A 100 1.80 25.83 -2.93
N THR A 101 2.69 26.75 -2.56
CA THR A 101 3.80 26.48 -1.63
C THR A 101 3.30 26.14 -0.22
N GLY A 102 2.40 26.97 0.33
CA GLY A 102 1.84 26.74 1.67
C GLY A 102 0.97 25.49 1.69
N LEU A 103 0.15 25.29 0.65
CA LEU A 103 -0.68 24.10 0.49
C LEU A 103 0.17 22.84 0.33
N SER A 104 1.28 22.89 -0.40
CA SER A 104 2.23 21.77 -0.50
C SER A 104 2.70 21.32 0.88
N PHE A 105 3.20 22.24 1.72
CA PHE A 105 3.63 21.90 3.08
C PHE A 105 2.48 21.40 3.95
N PHE A 106 1.30 22.02 3.83
CA PHE A 106 0.10 21.57 4.53
C PHE A 106 -0.26 20.12 4.19
N PHE A 107 -0.30 19.74 2.90
CA PHE A 107 -0.65 18.37 2.48
C PHE A 107 0.42 17.33 2.84
N ILE A 108 1.70 17.70 2.76
CA ILE A 108 2.82 16.85 3.21
C ILE A 108 2.73 16.64 4.74
N GLY A 109 2.48 17.71 5.50
CA GLY A 109 2.29 17.66 6.95
C GLY A 109 1.06 16.86 7.36
N LEU A 110 -0.07 17.07 6.67
CA LEU A 110 -1.32 16.32 6.87
C LEU A 110 -1.10 14.83 6.62
N SER A 111 -0.41 14.47 5.55
CA SER A 111 -0.09 13.07 5.25
C SER A 111 0.73 12.43 6.37
N PHE A 112 1.78 13.11 6.85
CA PHE A 112 2.61 12.62 7.95
C PHE A 112 1.81 12.48 9.25
N PHE A 113 0.99 13.49 9.59
CA PHE A 113 0.12 13.48 10.76
C PHE A 113 -0.89 12.32 10.73
N LEU A 114 -1.56 12.10 9.59
CA LEU A 114 -2.49 10.97 9.43
C LEU A 114 -1.80 9.63 9.59
N PHE A 115 -0.54 9.52 9.14
CA PHE A 115 0.22 8.28 9.28
C PHE A 115 0.69 8.05 10.72
N ILE A 116 1.04 9.11 11.47
CA ILE A 116 1.31 9.01 12.91
C ILE A 116 0.09 8.51 13.65
N ILE A 117 -1.08 9.11 13.41
CA ILE A 117 -2.35 8.67 14.02
C ILE A 117 -2.59 7.19 13.69
N THR A 118 -2.46 6.81 12.43
CA THR A 118 -2.62 5.41 12.00
C THR A 118 -1.65 4.49 12.75
N THR A 119 -0.40 4.90 12.93
CA THR A 119 0.61 4.11 13.64
C THR A 119 0.28 3.95 15.12
N VAL A 120 -0.20 5.01 15.78
CA VAL A 120 -0.63 4.96 17.19
C VAL A 120 -1.79 3.98 17.36
N LEU A 121 -2.76 3.99 16.45
CA LEU A 121 -3.88 3.05 16.48
C LEU A 121 -3.43 1.62 16.15
N MET A 122 -2.57 1.45 15.14
CA MET A 122 -1.97 0.17 14.80
C MET A 122 -1.17 -0.42 15.97
N HIS A 123 -0.55 0.42 16.81
CA HIS A 123 0.22 -0.05 17.96
C HIS A 123 -0.63 -0.85 18.96
N GLN A 124 -1.92 -0.50 19.09
CA GLN A 124 -2.83 -1.22 19.99
C GLN A 124 -3.09 -2.65 19.52
N VAL A 125 -3.12 -2.86 18.19
CA VAL A 125 -3.49 -4.16 17.60
C VAL A 125 -2.26 -4.99 17.23
N TYR A 126 -1.23 -4.34 16.70
CA TYR A 126 -0.03 -4.99 16.18
C TYR A 126 1.18 -4.85 17.12
N GLY A 127 1.01 -4.16 18.26
CA GLY A 127 2.08 -3.88 19.21
C GLY A 127 3.19 -3.01 18.62
N TRP A 128 4.41 -3.19 19.12
CA TRP A 128 5.58 -2.40 18.71
C TRP A 128 5.94 -2.55 17.22
N PHE A 129 5.49 -3.62 16.55
CA PHE A 129 5.73 -3.82 15.13
C PHE A 129 5.01 -2.79 14.24
N ALA A 130 3.98 -2.09 14.75
CA ALA A 130 3.34 -0.97 14.05
C ALA A 130 4.34 0.13 13.66
N LEU A 131 5.40 0.35 14.44
CA LEU A 131 6.43 1.36 14.14
C LEU A 131 7.18 1.07 12.82
N LEU A 132 7.22 -0.19 12.38
CA LEU A 132 7.82 -0.55 11.09
C LEU A 132 7.03 0.05 9.92
N TYR A 133 5.72 0.19 10.05
CA TYR A 133 4.90 0.88 9.04
C TYR A 133 5.21 2.38 9.00
N LEU A 134 5.47 3.02 10.15
CA LEU A 134 5.88 4.42 10.20
C LEU A 134 7.24 4.61 9.52
N LEU A 135 8.19 3.72 9.78
CA LEU A 135 9.49 3.73 9.10
C LEU A 135 9.33 3.55 7.58
N ALA A 136 8.53 2.57 7.15
CA ALA A 136 8.23 2.32 5.73
C ALA A 136 7.61 3.56 5.06
N PHE A 137 6.69 4.22 5.75
CA PHE A 137 6.05 5.43 5.27
C PHE A 137 7.00 6.61 5.19
N ILE A 138 7.90 6.81 6.15
CA ILE A 138 8.92 7.86 6.10
C ILE A 138 9.82 7.66 4.88
N VAL A 139 10.28 6.43 4.63
CA VAL A 139 11.09 6.11 3.43
C VAL A 139 10.30 6.43 2.15
N HIS A 140 9.03 6.05 2.08
CA HIS A 140 8.16 6.33 0.93
C HIS A 140 7.91 7.84 0.74
N MET A 141 7.68 8.58 1.82
CA MET A 141 7.50 10.02 1.83
C MET A 141 8.75 10.75 1.33
N LEU A 142 9.92 10.41 1.88
CA LEU A 142 11.21 10.98 1.46
C LEU A 142 11.48 10.69 -0.01
N TYR A 143 11.22 9.47 -0.49
CA TYR A 143 11.33 9.15 -1.90
C TYR A 143 10.42 10.04 -2.76
N ASN A 144 9.15 10.20 -2.41
CA ASN A 144 8.22 10.99 -3.21
C ASN A 144 8.59 12.49 -3.26
N ILE A 145 9.13 13.04 -2.16
CA ILE A 145 9.62 14.42 -2.08
C ILE A 145 10.91 14.59 -2.91
N PHE A 146 11.88 13.69 -2.75
CA PHE A 146 13.22 13.85 -3.33
C PHE A 146 13.46 13.10 -4.65
N ASN A 147 12.45 12.47 -5.25
CA ASN A 147 12.60 11.65 -6.47
C ASN A 147 13.23 12.37 -7.67
N GLU A 148 13.24 13.70 -7.70
CA GLU A 148 13.87 14.49 -8.78
C GLU A 148 15.39 14.65 -8.59
N TYR A 149 15.88 14.48 -7.34
CA TYR A 149 17.30 14.45 -7.04
C TYR A 149 17.90 13.06 -7.22
N LEU A 150 17.07 12.03 -7.09
CA LEU A 150 17.45 10.64 -7.30
C LEU A 150 17.68 10.34 -8.79
N ASP A 151 18.63 9.46 -9.07
CA ASP A 151 18.94 9.05 -10.43
C ASP A 151 17.74 8.36 -11.10
N PRO A 152 17.21 8.92 -12.21
CA PRO A 152 16.11 8.31 -12.96
C PRO A 152 16.44 6.91 -13.49
N ALA A 153 17.71 6.59 -13.74
CA ALA A 153 18.15 5.28 -14.22
C ALA A 153 17.89 4.17 -13.20
N HIS A 154 17.85 4.52 -11.91
CA HIS A 154 17.71 3.59 -10.78
C HIS A 154 16.31 3.62 -10.12
N ARG A 155 15.28 4.10 -10.85
CA ARG A 155 13.91 4.20 -10.31
C ARG A 155 13.33 2.87 -9.85
N LYS A 156 13.66 1.79 -10.54
CA LYS A 156 13.19 0.44 -10.22
C LYS A 156 13.67 0.02 -8.83
N GLU A 157 14.95 0.24 -8.56
CA GLU A 157 15.61 -0.06 -7.31
C GLU A 157 15.00 0.75 -6.18
N HIS A 158 14.72 2.04 -6.40
CA HIS A 158 14.04 2.86 -5.40
C HIS A 158 12.66 2.30 -5.01
N TYR A 159 11.86 1.86 -6.00
CA TYR A 159 10.59 1.18 -5.70
C TYR A 159 10.78 -0.15 -4.97
N MET A 160 11.81 -0.92 -5.31
CA MET A 160 12.13 -2.16 -4.60
C MET A 160 12.48 -1.92 -3.12
N ILE A 161 13.21 -0.85 -2.80
CA ILE A 161 13.51 -0.48 -1.40
C ILE A 161 12.22 -0.22 -0.64
N ILE A 162 11.35 0.61 -1.22
CA ILE A 162 10.06 0.96 -0.59
C ILE A 162 9.26 -0.32 -0.34
N LEU A 163 9.13 -1.18 -1.36
CA LEU A 163 8.42 -2.45 -1.23
C LEU A 163 9.06 -3.39 -0.21
N PHE A 164 10.38 -3.44 -0.14
CA PHE A 164 11.11 -4.27 0.82
C PHE A 164 10.84 -3.83 2.26
N VAL A 165 10.90 -2.53 2.56
CA VAL A 165 10.62 -2.01 3.91
C VAL A 165 9.15 -2.24 4.28
N TYR A 166 8.21 -2.02 3.34
CA TYR A 166 6.80 -2.39 3.57
C TYR A 166 6.60 -3.90 3.72
N GLY A 167 7.38 -4.73 3.03
CA GLY A 167 7.32 -6.18 3.13
C GLY A 167 7.76 -6.67 4.50
N ILE A 168 8.83 -6.08 5.06
CA ILE A 168 9.24 -6.32 6.45
C ILE A 168 8.12 -5.92 7.41
N ALA A 169 7.59 -4.69 7.27
CA ALA A 169 6.51 -4.21 8.14
C ALA A 169 5.30 -5.15 8.10
N TYR A 170 4.87 -5.55 6.90
CA TYR A 170 3.76 -6.48 6.70
C TYR A 170 4.03 -7.84 7.34
N PHE A 171 5.18 -8.46 7.07
CA PHE A 171 5.50 -9.78 7.60
C PHE A 171 5.45 -9.82 9.13
N PHE A 172 6.10 -8.86 9.80
CA PHE A 172 6.14 -8.82 11.26
C PHE A 172 4.79 -8.48 11.89
N THR A 173 4.05 -7.52 11.33
CA THR A 173 2.73 -7.16 11.86
C THR A 173 1.70 -8.26 11.66
N GLN A 174 1.70 -8.96 10.51
CA GLN A 174 0.83 -10.12 10.33
C GLN A 174 1.19 -11.23 11.31
N ASN A 175 2.47 -11.55 11.50
CA ASN A 175 2.86 -12.56 12.48
C ASN A 175 2.41 -12.19 13.91
N ALA A 176 2.49 -10.90 14.28
CA ALA A 176 2.00 -10.40 15.56
C ALA A 176 0.47 -10.55 15.70
N VAL A 177 -0.28 -10.15 14.68
CA VAL A 177 -1.75 -10.30 14.63
C VAL A 177 -2.16 -11.75 14.85
N TYR A 178 -1.62 -12.67 14.04
CA TYR A 178 -1.99 -14.08 14.11
C TYR A 178 -1.56 -14.75 15.42
N SER A 179 -0.55 -14.21 16.11
CA SER A 179 -0.18 -14.68 17.44
C SER A 179 -1.15 -14.23 18.55
N ASN A 180 -1.96 -13.19 18.30
CA ASN A 180 -2.85 -12.57 19.28
C ASN A 180 -4.34 -12.92 19.05
N ILE A 181 -4.70 -13.42 17.85
CA ILE A 181 -6.08 -13.75 17.47
C ILE A 181 -6.72 -14.78 18.41
N GLU A 182 -5.97 -15.77 18.89
CA GLU A 182 -6.52 -16.82 19.78
C GLU A 182 -6.74 -16.35 21.22
N THR A 183 -6.11 -15.25 21.64
CA THR A 183 -6.08 -14.81 23.05
C THR A 183 -6.84 -13.52 23.32
N ALA A 184 -7.08 -12.65 22.32
CA ALA A 184 -7.56 -11.29 22.58
C ALA A 184 -8.48 -10.63 21.54
N THR A 185 -8.56 -11.11 20.29
CA THR A 185 -9.29 -10.40 19.22
C THR A 185 -10.02 -11.35 18.29
N THR A 186 -11.29 -11.08 17.98
CA THR A 186 -12.01 -11.89 17.00
C THR A 186 -11.48 -11.62 15.57
N PRO A 187 -11.62 -12.57 14.63
CA PRO A 187 -11.24 -12.36 13.22
C PRO A 187 -11.96 -11.18 12.54
N THR A 188 -13.19 -10.85 12.97
CA THR A 188 -13.94 -9.68 12.48
C THR A 188 -13.24 -8.39 12.87
N ASP A 189 -12.77 -8.32 14.11
CA ASP A 189 -12.07 -7.14 14.64
C ASP A 189 -10.83 -6.88 13.80
N VAL A 190 -10.05 -7.92 13.53
CA VAL A 190 -8.87 -7.81 12.67
C VAL A 190 -9.23 -7.31 11.28
N LEU A 191 -10.32 -7.80 10.67
CA LEU A 191 -10.74 -7.34 9.34
C LEU A 191 -11.19 -5.88 9.35
N ALA A 192 -12.01 -5.50 10.33
CA ALA A 192 -12.54 -4.15 10.48
C ALA A 192 -11.42 -3.14 10.68
N ILE A 193 -10.52 -3.44 11.62
CA ILE A 193 -9.35 -2.66 11.96
C ILE A 193 -8.40 -2.54 10.76
N ASN A 194 -8.09 -3.65 10.09
CA ASN A 194 -7.24 -3.63 8.89
C ASN A 194 -7.83 -2.75 7.78
N THR A 195 -9.15 -2.80 7.60
CA THR A 195 -9.85 -2.02 6.57
C THR A 195 -9.82 -0.53 6.92
N PHE A 196 -10.11 -0.19 8.17
CA PHE A 196 -10.03 1.17 8.68
C PHE A 196 -8.63 1.76 8.48
N PHE A 197 -7.58 1.03 8.87
CA PHE A 197 -6.20 1.46 8.67
C PHE A 197 -5.80 1.56 7.20
N THR A 198 -6.29 0.65 6.36
CA THR A 198 -6.06 0.72 4.90
C THR A 198 -6.66 1.99 4.31
N ILE A 199 -7.87 2.38 4.74
CA ILE A 199 -8.52 3.62 4.29
C ILE A 199 -7.69 4.84 4.68
N ILE A 200 -7.31 4.97 5.96
CA ILE A 200 -6.50 6.13 6.41
C ILE A 200 -5.13 6.14 5.73
N TRP A 201 -4.51 4.98 5.54
CA TRP A 201 -3.24 4.87 4.82
C TRP A 201 -3.36 5.36 3.37
N VAL A 202 -4.40 4.95 2.64
CA VAL A 202 -4.67 5.42 1.27
C VAL A 202 -4.89 6.93 1.26
N LEU A 203 -5.69 7.47 2.20
CA LEU A 203 -5.93 8.91 2.31
C LEU A 203 -4.65 9.69 2.60
N SER A 204 -3.77 9.16 3.44
CA SER A 204 -2.45 9.74 3.70
C SER A 204 -1.60 9.77 2.42
N LEU A 205 -1.54 8.68 1.65
CA LEU A 205 -0.78 8.64 0.39
C LEU A 205 -1.37 9.58 -0.67
N LEU A 206 -2.69 9.74 -0.71
CA LEU A 206 -3.35 10.71 -1.58
C LEU A 206 -3.00 12.15 -1.19
N ALA A 207 -3.02 12.47 0.11
CA ALA A 207 -2.57 13.76 0.62
C ALA A 207 -1.09 14.04 0.27
N LEU A 208 -0.21 13.06 0.45
CA LEU A 208 1.19 13.15 0.02
C LEU A 208 1.31 13.46 -1.47
N GLY A 209 0.52 12.76 -2.30
CA GLY A 209 0.49 12.96 -3.74
C GLY A 209 0.14 14.40 -4.13
N VAL A 210 -0.85 15.00 -3.46
CA VAL A 210 -1.22 16.42 -3.66
C VAL A 210 -0.08 17.33 -3.24
N GLY A 211 0.48 17.12 -2.04
CA GLY A 211 1.57 17.95 -1.53
C GLY A 211 2.78 17.96 -2.46
N VAL A 212 3.22 16.77 -2.90
CA VAL A 212 4.34 16.63 -3.85
C VAL A 212 4.03 17.24 -5.22
N PHE A 213 2.79 17.10 -5.71
CA PHE A 213 2.38 17.69 -6.98
C PHE A 213 2.46 19.23 -6.95
N LEU A 214 1.92 19.85 -5.89
CA LEU A 214 1.98 21.31 -5.70
C LEU A 214 3.42 21.81 -5.51
N SER A 215 4.26 21.05 -4.81
CA SER A 215 5.68 21.39 -4.66
C SER A 215 6.43 21.47 -6.00
N LYS A 216 6.09 20.56 -6.90
CA LYS A 216 6.71 20.46 -8.24
C LYS A 216 6.19 21.51 -9.21
N SER A 217 4.94 21.98 -9.07
CA SER A 217 4.38 23.04 -9.92
C SER A 217 5.16 24.35 -9.77
N LYS A 218 5.65 24.65 -8.56
CA LYS A 218 6.45 25.85 -8.22
C LYS A 218 7.97 25.65 -8.30
N ASN A 219 8.44 24.51 -8.82
CA ASN A 219 9.87 24.16 -8.91
C ASN A 219 10.62 24.17 -7.55
N LEU A 220 9.93 24.08 -6.40
CA LEU A 220 10.56 24.16 -5.08
C LEU A 220 11.55 23.00 -4.84
N LEU A 221 11.24 21.83 -5.42
CA LEU A 221 12.02 20.60 -5.29
C LEU A 221 12.76 20.23 -6.58
N LYS A 222 12.74 21.08 -7.61
CA LYS A 222 13.49 20.81 -8.86
C LYS A 222 14.97 21.07 -8.64
N LYS A 223 15.79 20.12 -9.07
CA LYS A 223 17.25 20.32 -9.17
C LYS A 223 17.50 21.58 -10.02
N PRO A 224 18.29 22.56 -9.55
CA PRO A 224 18.61 23.73 -10.37
C PRO A 224 19.26 23.25 -11.66
N ARG A 225 18.81 23.75 -12.81
CA ARG A 225 19.46 23.51 -14.10
C ARG A 225 20.94 23.85 -13.92
N LYS A 226 21.83 22.97 -14.39
CA LYS A 226 23.25 23.33 -14.59
C LYS A 226 23.24 24.45 -15.63
N GLU A 227 23.17 25.70 -15.17
CA GLU A 227 23.50 26.83 -16.02
C GLU A 227 25.01 26.77 -16.25
N GLU A 228 25.38 26.71 -17.52
CA GLU A 228 26.74 26.74 -18.04
C GLU A 228 27.52 28.00 -17.64
N ASN A 229 26.89 28.96 -16.94
CA ASN A 229 27.44 30.25 -16.56
C ASN A 229 27.62 30.45 -15.05
N ALA A 230 27.79 29.38 -14.26
CA ALA A 230 28.11 29.49 -12.83
C ALA A 230 29.59 29.84 -12.53
N ALA A 231 30.30 30.47 -13.47
CA ALA A 231 31.71 30.83 -13.31
C ALA A 231 31.95 32.06 -12.41
N LEU A 232 30.92 32.80 -11.99
CA LEU A 232 31.12 34.12 -11.34
C LEU A 232 30.26 34.40 -10.10
N SER A 233 29.97 33.40 -9.26
CA SER A 233 29.36 33.68 -7.94
C SER A 233 30.15 33.06 -6.79
N ARG A 234 31.06 33.87 -6.22
CA ARG A 234 31.82 33.59 -4.98
C ARG A 234 30.94 33.45 -3.72
N LYS A 235 29.62 33.63 -3.82
CA LYS A 235 28.69 33.58 -2.68
C LYS A 235 28.04 32.20 -2.44
N SER A 236 28.35 31.18 -3.25
CA SER A 236 27.76 29.83 -3.14
C SER A 236 28.57 28.85 -2.29
N LYS A 237 29.46 29.35 -1.41
CA LYS A 237 30.29 28.54 -0.52
C LYS A 237 29.59 28.17 0.81
N HIS A 238 28.26 28.02 0.78
CA HIS A 238 27.55 27.25 1.79
C HIS A 238 27.23 25.89 1.19
N GLN A 239 27.81 24.87 1.83
CA GLN A 239 27.74 23.45 1.59
C GLN A 239 26.43 23.04 0.90
N LYS A 240 26.50 22.84 -0.42
CA LYS A 240 25.45 22.14 -1.16
C LYS A 240 25.47 20.70 -0.65
N LEU A 241 24.47 20.32 0.15
CA LEU A 241 24.16 18.92 0.40
C LEU A 241 23.97 18.29 -0.98
N ASP A 242 24.90 17.43 -1.41
CA ASP A 242 24.71 16.62 -2.60
C ASP A 242 23.94 15.38 -2.16
N PRO A 243 22.62 15.26 -2.43
CA PRO A 243 21.84 14.14 -1.95
C PRO A 243 22.39 12.80 -2.48
N ASN A 244 23.13 12.80 -3.59
CA ASN A 244 23.80 11.61 -4.10
C ASN A 244 24.88 11.05 -3.16
N GLN A 245 25.51 11.88 -2.30
CA GLN A 245 26.40 11.38 -1.24
C GLN A 245 25.63 10.65 -0.13
N TYR A 246 24.40 11.08 0.17
CA TYR A 246 23.55 10.47 1.20
C TYR A 246 22.72 9.29 0.66
N PHE A 247 22.45 9.26 -0.64
CA PHE A 247 21.74 8.19 -1.35
C PHE A 247 22.67 7.21 -2.09
N GLY A 248 23.96 7.15 -1.75
CA GLY A 248 24.92 6.15 -2.29
C GLY A 248 24.54 4.67 -2.04
N PHE A 249 23.46 4.44 -1.28
CA PHE A 249 22.85 3.12 -1.10
C PHE A 249 22.24 2.56 -2.39
N SER A 250 21.77 3.40 -3.32
CA SER A 250 21.17 2.93 -4.59
C SER A 250 22.19 2.18 -5.45
N GLY A 251 23.42 2.68 -5.55
CA GLY A 251 24.54 2.00 -6.23
C GLY A 251 24.92 0.69 -5.53
N ARG A 252 25.02 0.67 -4.20
CA ARG A 252 25.30 -0.56 -3.44
C ARG A 252 24.19 -1.61 -3.61
N LEU A 253 22.94 -1.18 -3.72
CA LEU A 253 21.80 -2.06 -4.02
C LEU A 253 21.81 -2.57 -5.44
N TYR A 254 22.20 -1.74 -6.40
CA TYR A 254 22.42 -2.15 -7.78
C TYR A 254 23.48 -3.26 -7.84
N ASP A 255 24.61 -3.07 -7.15
CA ASP A 255 25.66 -4.08 -7.03
C ASP A 255 25.20 -5.33 -6.28
N PHE A 256 24.37 -5.19 -5.24
CA PHE A 256 23.79 -6.33 -4.53
C PHE A 256 22.81 -7.12 -5.41
N ARG A 257 21.89 -6.43 -6.10
CA ARG A 257 20.95 -7.01 -7.07
C ARG A 257 21.70 -7.76 -8.15
N ASN A 258 22.74 -7.16 -8.74
CA ASN A 258 23.54 -7.77 -9.78
C ASN A 258 24.31 -8.99 -9.27
N ARG A 259 24.90 -8.92 -8.06
CA ARG A 259 25.55 -10.08 -7.43
C ARG A 259 24.58 -11.21 -7.13
N LEU A 260 23.37 -10.91 -6.65
CA LEU A 260 22.32 -11.92 -6.47
C LEU A 260 21.88 -12.52 -7.80
N LEU A 261 21.70 -11.69 -8.83
CA LEU A 261 21.35 -12.12 -10.18
C LEU A 261 22.43 -13.05 -10.75
N GLU A 262 23.70 -12.69 -10.63
CA GLU A 262 24.82 -13.54 -11.05
C GLU A 262 24.87 -14.86 -10.26
N LYS A 263 24.71 -14.82 -8.94
CA LYS A 263 24.66 -16.04 -8.12
C LYS A 263 23.48 -16.92 -8.46
N THR A 264 22.31 -16.34 -8.73
CA THR A 264 21.09 -17.07 -9.08
C THR A 264 21.22 -17.67 -10.49
N LYS A 265 21.77 -16.93 -11.45
CA LYS A 265 22.09 -17.44 -12.79
C LYS A 265 23.09 -18.59 -12.74
N ARG A 266 24.14 -18.48 -11.90
CA ARG A 266 25.12 -19.54 -11.68
C ARG A 266 24.52 -20.76 -10.97
N PHE A 267 23.65 -20.55 -9.97
CA PHE A 267 23.00 -21.62 -9.22
C PHE A 267 21.98 -22.39 -10.07
N LEU A 268 21.23 -21.69 -10.92
CA LEU A 268 20.23 -22.32 -11.77
C LEU A 268 20.84 -23.00 -13.00
N GLU A 269 22.12 -22.77 -13.35
CA GLU A 269 22.80 -23.29 -14.55
C GLU A 269 21.98 -23.21 -15.86
N VAL A 270 20.96 -22.34 -15.91
CA VAL A 270 20.02 -22.25 -17.02
C VAL A 270 20.32 -20.98 -17.81
N GLU A 271 20.97 -21.16 -18.95
CA GLU A 271 20.86 -20.20 -20.04
C GLU A 271 19.41 -20.25 -20.55
N PHE A 272 18.59 -19.27 -20.16
CA PHE A 272 17.23 -19.16 -20.69
C PHE A 272 17.32 -19.14 -22.23
N PRO A 273 16.66 -20.08 -22.93
CA PRO A 273 16.71 -20.11 -24.38
C PRO A 273 16.23 -18.77 -24.95
N SER A 274 16.93 -18.24 -25.96
CA SER A 274 16.60 -16.94 -26.57
C SER A 274 15.16 -16.85 -27.12
N TRP A 275 14.50 -17.99 -27.36
CA TRP A 275 13.10 -18.08 -27.79
C TRP A 275 12.09 -17.98 -26.63
N LEU A 276 12.49 -18.27 -25.39
CA LEU A 276 11.63 -18.23 -24.21
C LEU A 276 11.65 -16.83 -23.59
N LYS A 277 10.92 -15.88 -24.19
CA LYS A 277 10.85 -14.52 -23.63
C LYS A 277 10.29 -14.57 -22.21
N ALA A 278 10.93 -13.84 -21.28
CA ALA A 278 10.53 -13.76 -19.88
C ALA A 278 9.01 -13.50 -19.69
N ASN A 279 8.40 -12.71 -20.57
CA ASN A 279 6.96 -12.42 -20.54
C ASN A 279 6.07 -13.66 -20.71
N TYR A 280 6.46 -14.63 -21.53
CA TYR A 280 5.69 -15.86 -21.74
C TYR A 280 5.77 -16.76 -20.50
N VAL A 281 6.94 -16.79 -19.84
CA VAL A 281 7.12 -17.49 -18.55
C VAL A 281 6.30 -16.81 -17.46
N GLU A 282 6.33 -15.48 -17.38
CA GLU A 282 5.53 -14.70 -16.44
C GLU A 282 4.03 -14.98 -16.61
N LEU A 283 3.55 -15.08 -17.86
CA LEU A 283 2.15 -15.37 -18.15
C LEU A 283 1.79 -16.81 -17.79
N LEU A 284 2.62 -17.79 -18.18
CA LEU A 284 2.39 -19.19 -17.85
C LEU A 284 2.37 -19.44 -16.34
N LEU A 285 3.40 -19.00 -15.63
CA LEU A 285 3.48 -19.17 -14.17
C LEU A 285 2.38 -18.35 -13.47
N GLY A 286 2.08 -17.13 -13.95
CA GLY A 286 0.99 -16.31 -13.42
C GLY A 286 -0.38 -16.97 -13.60
N THR A 287 -0.60 -17.65 -14.72
CA THR A 287 -1.82 -18.42 -14.98
C THR A 287 -1.90 -19.64 -14.07
N ILE A 288 -0.80 -20.35 -13.84
CA ILE A 288 -0.75 -21.46 -12.88
C ILE A 288 -1.13 -20.97 -11.47
N VAL A 289 -0.55 -19.86 -11.02
CA VAL A 289 -0.90 -19.23 -9.73
C VAL A 289 -2.40 -18.92 -9.66
N LEU A 290 -2.96 -18.31 -10.72
CA LEU A 290 -4.39 -18.02 -10.79
C LEU A 290 -5.25 -19.28 -10.70
N PHE A 291 -4.88 -20.37 -11.39
CA PHE A 291 -5.61 -21.63 -11.34
C PHE A 291 -5.65 -22.21 -9.92
N PHE A 292 -4.52 -22.26 -9.21
CA PHE A 292 -4.50 -22.76 -7.83
C PHE A 292 -5.32 -21.90 -6.88
N ILE A 293 -5.28 -20.57 -7.04
CA ILE A 293 -6.11 -19.66 -6.25
C ILE A 293 -7.60 -19.87 -6.57
N LEU A 294 -7.97 -20.09 -7.84
CA LEU A 294 -9.35 -20.36 -8.23
C LEU A 294 -9.86 -21.71 -7.71
N ILE A 295 -9.02 -22.75 -7.72
CA ILE A 295 -9.37 -24.06 -7.14
C ILE A 295 -9.65 -23.89 -5.64
N GLU A 296 -8.76 -23.20 -4.91
CA GLU A 296 -8.98 -22.94 -3.48
C GLU A 296 -10.26 -22.11 -3.27
N PHE A 297 -10.48 -21.09 -4.09
CA PHE A 297 -11.66 -20.24 -4.01
C PHE A 297 -12.94 -21.04 -4.24
N ASN A 298 -12.94 -21.94 -5.22
CA ASN A 298 -14.07 -22.83 -5.48
C ASN A 298 -14.31 -23.82 -4.34
N ASN A 299 -13.24 -24.43 -3.81
CA ASN A 299 -13.32 -25.36 -2.68
C ASN A 299 -13.92 -24.68 -1.44
N ARG A 300 -13.49 -23.45 -1.13
CA ARG A 300 -14.07 -22.69 -0.01
C ARG A 300 -15.46 -22.15 -0.32
N HIS A 301 -15.77 -21.83 -1.58
CA HIS A 301 -17.11 -21.41 -1.98
C HIS A 301 -18.16 -22.53 -1.85
N GLY A 302 -17.77 -23.80 -2.03
CA GLY A 302 -18.60 -24.97 -1.73
C GLY A 302 -19.14 -24.94 -0.29
N VAL A 303 -18.30 -24.57 0.67
CA VAL A 303 -18.68 -24.44 2.08
C VAL A 303 -19.75 -23.35 2.31
N PHE A 304 -19.75 -22.28 1.50
CA PHE A 304 -20.78 -21.23 1.57
C PHE A 304 -22.10 -21.62 0.90
N THR A 305 -22.08 -22.54 -0.06
CA THR A 305 -23.24 -22.90 -0.90
C THR A 305 -23.98 -24.14 -0.40
N GLU A 306 -23.34 -24.99 0.40
CA GLU A 306 -23.94 -26.21 0.97
C GLU A 306 -24.84 -25.99 2.21
N GLY A 307 -25.18 -24.74 2.54
CA GLY A 307 -26.25 -24.43 3.50
C GLY A 307 -25.91 -24.60 4.99
N TYR A 308 -24.66 -24.94 5.34
CA TYR A 308 -24.17 -24.96 6.73
C TYR A 308 -23.60 -23.62 7.22
N PHE A 309 -23.52 -22.63 6.32
CA PHE A 309 -22.95 -21.32 6.64
C PHE A 309 -23.94 -20.45 7.41
N ARG A 310 -23.58 -20.10 8.66
CA ARG A 310 -24.21 -19.00 9.40
C ARG A 310 -23.29 -17.79 9.32
N ILE A 311 -23.84 -16.60 9.07
CA ILE A 311 -23.05 -15.36 8.99
C ILE A 311 -22.28 -15.11 10.30
N SER A 312 -22.76 -15.63 11.43
CA SER A 312 -22.05 -15.63 12.72
C SER A 312 -20.70 -16.38 12.74
N GLN A 313 -20.38 -17.20 11.74
CA GLN A 313 -19.07 -17.87 11.62
C GLN A 313 -18.03 -16.95 10.94
N MET A 314 -17.68 -15.87 11.64
CA MET A 314 -16.88 -14.75 11.13
C MET A 314 -15.47 -15.10 10.62
N LYS A 315 -14.89 -16.18 11.15
CA LYS A 315 -13.62 -16.75 10.69
C LYS A 315 -13.62 -17.05 9.18
N TYR A 316 -14.72 -17.61 8.65
CA TYR A 316 -14.83 -17.93 7.23
C TYR A 316 -14.94 -16.68 6.35
N ILE A 317 -15.57 -15.61 6.84
CA ILE A 317 -15.64 -14.32 6.12
C ILE A 317 -14.25 -13.71 5.99
N TYR A 318 -13.47 -13.72 7.08
CA TYR A 318 -12.08 -13.25 7.07
C TYR A 318 -11.21 -14.01 6.05
N GLU A 319 -11.31 -15.35 6.03
CA GLU A 319 -10.61 -16.19 5.07
C GLU A 319 -11.04 -15.90 3.63
N TRP A 320 -12.34 -15.77 3.39
CA TRP A 320 -12.89 -15.50 2.07
C TRP A 320 -12.45 -14.14 1.52
N VAL A 321 -12.48 -13.07 2.33
CA VAL A 321 -12.01 -11.74 1.93
C VAL A 321 -10.51 -11.77 1.63
N ASN A 322 -9.73 -12.48 2.44
CA ASN A 322 -8.30 -12.60 2.17
C ASN A 322 -8.02 -13.39 0.88
N LEU A 323 -8.77 -14.45 0.61
CA LEU A 323 -8.62 -15.25 -0.60
C LEU A 323 -9.06 -14.45 -1.84
N PHE A 324 -10.16 -13.70 -1.73
CA PHE A 324 -10.61 -12.76 -2.75
C PHE A 324 -9.52 -11.71 -3.07
N LEU A 325 -8.85 -11.17 -2.06
CA LEU A 325 -7.74 -10.23 -2.27
C LEU A 325 -6.55 -10.90 -2.98
N ALA A 326 -6.22 -12.16 -2.67
CA ALA A 326 -5.19 -12.91 -3.39
C ALA A 326 -5.57 -13.14 -4.86
N LEU A 327 -6.83 -13.48 -5.12
CA LEU A 327 -7.40 -13.61 -6.47
C LEU A 327 -7.31 -12.28 -7.24
N ALA A 328 -7.73 -11.18 -6.64
CA ALA A 328 -7.66 -9.85 -7.24
C ALA A 328 -6.21 -9.46 -7.61
N LEU A 329 -5.24 -9.77 -6.73
CA LEU A 329 -3.81 -9.55 -7.01
C LEU A 329 -3.30 -10.42 -8.17
N ALA A 330 -3.68 -11.70 -8.23
CA ALA A 330 -3.29 -12.60 -9.32
C ALA A 330 -3.86 -12.15 -10.68
N VAL A 331 -5.14 -11.77 -10.71
CA VAL A 331 -5.78 -11.22 -11.91
C VAL A 331 -5.12 -9.90 -12.34
N ALA A 332 -4.86 -8.99 -11.39
CA ALA A 332 -4.17 -7.74 -11.65
C ALA A 332 -2.75 -7.97 -12.18
N TYR A 333 -2.01 -8.96 -11.66
CA TYR A 333 -0.69 -9.32 -12.15
C TYR A 333 -0.73 -9.77 -13.61
N LEU A 334 -1.65 -10.68 -13.96
CA LEU A 334 -1.81 -11.16 -15.33
C LEU A 334 -2.23 -10.03 -16.27
N PHE A 335 -3.15 -9.17 -15.84
CA PHE A 335 -3.54 -7.98 -16.58
C PHE A 335 -2.31 -7.10 -16.90
N PHE A 336 -1.53 -6.72 -15.89
CA PHE A 336 -0.33 -5.89 -16.12
C PHE A 336 0.74 -6.61 -16.94
N THR A 337 0.91 -7.92 -16.77
CA THR A 337 1.84 -8.75 -17.54
C THR A 337 1.45 -8.75 -19.02
N PHE A 338 0.17 -8.91 -19.33
CA PHE A 338 -0.36 -8.86 -20.70
C PHE A 338 -0.11 -7.49 -21.36
N PHE A 339 -0.40 -6.39 -20.66
CA PHE A 339 -0.13 -5.05 -21.19
C PHE A 339 1.36 -4.72 -21.27
N ASN A 340 2.19 -5.28 -20.39
CA ASN A 340 3.63 -5.16 -20.49
C ASN A 340 4.15 -5.89 -21.72
N MET A 341 3.65 -7.09 -21.99
CA MET A 341 4.04 -7.88 -23.16
C MET A 341 3.62 -7.23 -24.48
N THR A 342 2.39 -6.72 -24.56
CA THR A 342 1.81 -6.20 -25.82
C THR A 342 2.15 -4.73 -26.08
N GLN A 343 2.29 -3.92 -25.02
CA GLN A 343 2.46 -2.46 -25.14
C GLN A 343 3.70 -1.91 -24.45
N ASN A 344 4.54 -2.74 -23.79
CA ASN A 344 5.69 -2.30 -22.98
C ASN A 344 5.31 -1.22 -21.93
N LYS A 345 4.11 -1.33 -21.36
CA LYS A 345 3.57 -0.40 -20.35
C LYS A 345 3.38 -1.11 -19.01
N PHE A 346 3.28 -0.31 -17.95
CA PHE A 346 2.91 -0.75 -16.60
C PHE A 346 3.85 -1.74 -15.90
N TYR A 347 5.08 -1.91 -16.39
CA TYR A 347 6.09 -2.77 -15.77
C TYR A 347 6.28 -2.54 -14.24
N HIS A 348 6.35 -1.27 -13.82
CA HIS A 348 6.51 -0.94 -12.40
C HIS A 348 5.29 -1.38 -11.57
N ARG A 349 4.09 -1.34 -12.16
CA ARG A 349 2.86 -1.82 -11.51
C ARG A 349 2.85 -3.35 -11.44
N GLN A 350 3.25 -4.02 -12.51
CA GLN A 350 3.42 -5.48 -12.53
C GLN A 350 4.32 -5.95 -11.39
N MET A 351 5.49 -5.31 -11.22
CA MET A 351 6.44 -5.60 -10.15
C MET A 351 5.87 -5.39 -8.74
N ILE A 352 5.14 -4.27 -8.53
CA ILE A 352 4.48 -4.01 -7.24
C ILE A 352 3.46 -5.11 -6.94
N ILE A 353 2.60 -5.47 -7.89
CA ILE A 353 1.54 -6.45 -7.69
C ILE A 353 2.10 -7.84 -7.40
N ILE A 354 3.12 -8.31 -8.13
CA ILE A 354 3.72 -9.63 -7.84
C ILE A 354 4.43 -9.64 -6.48
N THR A 355 5.03 -8.51 -6.06
CA THR A 355 5.64 -8.41 -4.74
C THR A 355 4.58 -8.52 -3.64
N LEU A 356 3.44 -7.84 -3.80
CA LEU A 356 2.31 -7.94 -2.86
C LEU A 356 1.73 -9.35 -2.80
N LEU A 357 1.53 -9.99 -3.96
CA LEU A 357 1.03 -11.36 -4.05
C LEU A 357 2.00 -12.34 -3.38
N TRP A 358 3.29 -12.24 -3.71
CA TRP A 358 4.33 -13.10 -3.13
C TRP A 358 4.46 -12.91 -1.62
N LEU A 359 4.42 -11.67 -1.11
CA LEU A 359 4.41 -11.39 0.32
C LEU A 359 3.20 -12.03 1.01
N LYS A 360 2.01 -11.89 0.41
CA LYS A 360 0.78 -12.48 0.97
C LYS A 360 0.86 -14.01 1.05
N LEU A 361 1.32 -14.66 -0.01
CA LEU A 361 1.48 -16.12 -0.06
C LEU A 361 2.56 -16.60 0.92
N THR A 362 3.71 -15.93 0.96
CA THR A 362 4.84 -16.32 1.82
C THR A 362 4.51 -16.13 3.30
N THR A 363 3.88 -15.01 3.67
CA THR A 363 3.42 -14.77 5.03
C THR A 363 2.35 -15.79 5.44
N SER A 364 1.41 -16.11 4.54
CA SER A 364 0.41 -17.16 4.79
C SER A 364 1.06 -18.53 5.02
N LEU A 365 2.03 -18.92 4.19
CA LEU A 365 2.77 -20.17 4.37
C LEU A 365 3.52 -20.19 5.71
N PHE A 366 4.20 -19.10 6.05
CA PHE A 366 4.92 -18.99 7.32
C PHE A 366 3.98 -19.16 8.52
N ILE A 367 2.84 -18.47 8.50
CA ILE A 367 1.83 -18.61 9.56
C ILE A 367 1.34 -20.05 9.62
N THR A 368 0.99 -20.66 8.49
CA THR A 368 0.49 -22.06 8.46
C THR A 368 1.51 -23.08 8.98
N LEU A 369 2.81 -22.84 8.76
CA LEU A 369 3.87 -23.76 9.16
C LEU A 369 4.27 -23.61 10.64
N PHE A 370 4.21 -22.40 11.17
CA PHE A 370 4.81 -22.07 12.47
C PHE A 370 3.81 -21.58 13.52
N LYS A 371 2.57 -21.32 13.13
CA LYS A 371 1.48 -20.95 14.02
C LYS A 371 0.39 -22.00 13.85
N ASP A 372 -0.07 -22.56 14.97
CA ASP A 372 -1.15 -23.56 15.00
C ASP A 372 -2.51 -22.90 14.80
N VAL A 373 -2.60 -22.01 13.80
CA VAL A 373 -3.77 -21.18 13.58
C VAL A 373 -4.60 -21.80 12.48
N GLU A 374 -5.82 -22.10 12.87
CA GLU A 374 -6.84 -22.75 12.07
C GLU A 374 -7.37 -21.85 10.92
N LEU A 375 -6.82 -20.63 10.75
CA LEU A 375 -7.11 -19.60 9.71
C LEU A 375 -6.21 -19.71 8.46
N SER A 376 -5.62 -20.87 8.19
CA SER A 376 -4.78 -21.02 7.00
C SER A 376 -5.57 -20.78 5.72
N LEU A 377 -5.13 -19.81 4.90
CA LEU A 377 -5.81 -19.37 3.67
C LEU A 377 -5.79 -20.41 2.54
N PHE A 378 -4.81 -21.30 2.56
CA PHE A 378 -4.60 -22.32 1.55
C PHE A 378 -4.26 -23.62 2.26
N ILE A 379 -4.77 -24.74 1.74
CA ILE A 379 -4.30 -26.06 2.19
C ILE A 379 -2.78 -26.11 1.99
N LEU A 380 -2.04 -26.61 2.99
CA LEU A 380 -0.58 -26.53 3.05
C LEU A 380 0.15 -26.90 1.74
N PRO A 381 -0.19 -27.98 1.02
CA PRO A 381 0.45 -28.32 -0.25
C PRO A 381 0.27 -27.25 -1.33
N PHE A 382 -0.90 -26.62 -1.40
CA PHE A 382 -1.17 -25.53 -2.33
C PHE A 382 -0.39 -24.28 -1.95
N ASN A 383 -0.29 -23.96 -0.65
CA ASN A 383 0.47 -22.81 -0.18
C ASN A 383 1.96 -22.94 -0.52
N ILE A 384 2.54 -24.11 -0.28
CA ILE A 384 3.93 -24.43 -0.65
C ILE A 384 4.14 -24.24 -2.16
N LEU A 385 3.24 -24.81 -2.98
CA LEU A 385 3.34 -24.71 -4.43
C LEU A 385 3.20 -23.27 -4.92
N LEU A 386 2.26 -22.50 -4.36
CA LEU A 386 2.04 -21.10 -4.69
C LEU A 386 3.28 -20.25 -4.37
N VAL A 387 3.95 -20.48 -3.25
CA VAL A 387 5.23 -19.81 -2.93
C VAL A 387 6.34 -20.25 -3.88
N LEU A 388 6.43 -21.55 -4.19
CA LEU A 388 7.41 -22.10 -5.13
C LEU A 388 7.27 -21.50 -6.53
N VAL A 389 6.04 -21.29 -7.02
CA VAL A 389 5.75 -20.71 -8.33
C VAL A 389 5.84 -19.17 -8.32
N SER A 390 5.39 -18.51 -7.25
CA SER A 390 5.43 -17.04 -7.17
C SER A 390 6.83 -16.46 -6.91
N THR A 391 7.72 -17.22 -6.28
CA THR A 391 9.12 -16.79 -6.06
C THR A 391 9.88 -16.55 -7.38
N PRO A 392 9.94 -17.49 -8.34
CA PRO A 392 10.58 -17.24 -9.63
C PRO A 392 9.87 -16.14 -10.42
N LEU A 393 8.54 -16.02 -10.33
CA LEU A 393 7.80 -14.88 -10.92
C LEU A 393 8.30 -13.52 -10.38
N LEU A 394 8.45 -13.42 -9.06
CA LEU A 394 8.99 -12.23 -8.42
C LEU A 394 10.42 -11.95 -8.89
N LEU A 395 11.29 -12.96 -8.91
CA LEU A 395 12.67 -12.82 -9.35
C LEU A 395 12.76 -12.38 -10.82
N ILE A 396 12.00 -13.01 -11.71
CA ILE A 396 11.94 -12.61 -13.13
C ILE A 396 11.49 -11.16 -13.25
N SER A 397 10.41 -10.80 -12.56
CA SER A 397 9.89 -9.42 -12.57
C SER A 397 10.90 -8.42 -11.99
N ILE A 398 11.67 -8.78 -10.98
CA ILE A 398 12.72 -7.94 -10.35
C ILE A 398 13.98 -7.86 -11.20
N PHE A 399 14.34 -8.89 -11.95
CA PHE A 399 15.63 -8.94 -12.66
C PHE A 399 15.54 -8.58 -14.14
N LYS A 400 14.34 -8.58 -14.72
CA LYS A 400 14.12 -8.14 -16.10
C LYS A 400 14.64 -6.72 -16.33
N GLU A 401 15.67 -6.58 -17.15
CA GLU A 401 16.17 -5.28 -17.60
C GLU A 401 15.20 -4.70 -18.63
N PHE A 402 14.85 -3.42 -18.45
CA PHE A 402 13.94 -2.75 -19.36
C PHE A 402 14.73 -2.03 -20.45
N GLU A 403 14.75 -2.57 -21.66
CA GLU A 403 15.32 -1.90 -22.84
C GLU A 403 14.56 -0.61 -23.22
N GLY A 404 13.34 -0.41 -22.72
CA GLY A 404 12.50 0.74 -23.10
C GLY A 404 12.92 2.09 -22.51
N GLY A 405 14.05 2.18 -21.81
CA GLY A 405 14.71 3.45 -21.54
C GLY A 405 15.41 4.04 -22.78
N LYS A 406 15.94 3.19 -23.67
CA LYS A 406 16.73 3.64 -24.83
C LYS A 406 15.87 4.19 -25.98
N ASN A 407 14.61 3.75 -26.11
CA ASN A 407 13.75 4.17 -27.23
C ASN A 407 12.97 5.47 -26.99
N ASN A 408 12.77 5.89 -25.74
CA ASN A 408 12.08 7.15 -25.44
C ASN A 408 12.97 8.39 -25.60
N GLU A 409 14.30 8.23 -25.61
CA GLU A 409 15.22 9.33 -25.93
C GLU A 409 15.42 9.48 -27.44
N LYS A 410 15.43 8.39 -28.22
CA LYS A 410 15.45 8.46 -29.69
C LYS A 410 14.23 9.19 -30.27
N ASN A 411 13.05 9.02 -29.69
CA ASN A 411 11.83 9.70 -30.14
C ASN A 411 11.64 11.13 -29.59
N LYS A 412 12.57 11.63 -28.75
CA LYS A 412 12.62 13.04 -28.35
C LYS A 412 13.70 13.83 -29.08
N ALA A 413 14.55 13.14 -29.85
CA ALA A 413 15.59 13.72 -30.68
C ALA A 413 15.25 13.67 -32.18
N ALA A 414 13.99 13.38 -32.52
CA ALA A 414 13.45 13.40 -33.89
C ALA A 414 12.33 14.45 -34.01
#